data_AF-A0A2N2M8A5-F1
#
_entry.id   AF-A0A2N2M8A5-F1
#
_cell.length_a   1.000
_cell.length_b   1.000
_cell.length_c   1.000
_cell.angle_alpha   90.00
_cell.angle_beta   90.00
_cell.angle_gamma   90.00
#
_symmetry.space_group_name_H-M   'P 1'
#
loop_
_entity.id
_entity.type
_entity.pdbx_description
1 polymer ?
#
loop_
_entity_poly.entity_id
_entity_poly.type
_entity_poly.pdbx_seq_one_letter_code
_entity_poly.pdbx_strand_id
1 'polypeptide(L)'
;MSLTNILILVGFSLVIFIFSKFDRTRKFRNPLLLVFSTGVIFWLQPALPIRGLDFWLPVATLTLVGLGWLMTSKAEERSPRESLITGGLVVGTVVVIALTRYLGMTGIITPSRPPQTLNILMVLMVMCAILFLSYKHMKGKTAFPYVAGLFILLVIFAALKLPVLAEWLSEVLRGMSRQSRELASALDLRWLVSATSPFA
;
A
#
# COMPACT_ATOMS: atom_id res chain seq x y z
N MET A 1 -17.82 7.22 1.53
CA MET A 1 -17.84 6.61 0.18
C MET A 1 -19.12 7.03 -0.51
N SER A 2 -19.07 7.70 -1.66
CA SER A 2 -20.28 8.06 -2.41
C SER A 2 -20.73 6.89 -3.29
N LEU A 3 -22.03 6.81 -3.60
CA LEU A 3 -22.62 5.82 -4.52
C LEU A 3 -21.88 5.80 -5.88
N THR A 4 -21.40 6.96 -6.31
CA THR A 4 -20.62 7.17 -7.54
C THR A 4 -19.36 6.32 -7.60
N ASN A 5 -18.59 6.21 -6.49
CA ASN A 5 -17.36 5.42 -6.48
C ASN A 5 -17.65 3.92 -6.68
N ILE A 6 -18.75 3.43 -6.10
CA ILE A 6 -19.17 2.03 -6.24
C ILE A 6 -19.55 1.75 -7.71
N LEU A 7 -20.35 2.63 -8.32
CA LEU A 7 -20.75 2.53 -9.73
C LEU A 7 -19.53 2.52 -10.68
N ILE A 8 -18.54 3.38 -10.43
CA ILE A 8 -17.34 3.42 -11.25
C ILE A 8 -16.52 2.12 -11.11
N LEU A 9 -16.36 1.61 -9.89
CA LEU A 9 -15.67 0.33 -9.66
C LEU A 9 -16.38 -0.83 -10.36
N VAL A 10 -17.72 -0.90 -10.25
CA VAL A 10 -18.53 -1.91 -10.96
C VAL A 10 -18.36 -1.79 -12.47
N GLY A 11 -18.35 -0.56 -13.01
CA GLY A 11 -18.07 -0.29 -14.41
C GLY A 11 -16.71 -0.81 -14.86
N PHE A 12 -15.65 -0.49 -14.13
CA PHE A 12 -14.29 -1.00 -14.43
C PHE A 12 -14.22 -2.53 -14.32
N SER A 13 -14.85 -3.14 -13.31
CA SER A 13 -14.91 -4.60 -13.17
C SER A 13 -15.62 -5.25 -14.37
N LEU A 14 -16.73 -4.67 -14.84
CA LEU A 14 -17.44 -5.13 -16.03
C LEU A 14 -16.61 -4.98 -17.31
N VAL A 15 -15.91 -3.86 -17.47
CA VAL A 15 -14.98 -3.65 -18.59
C VAL A 15 -13.90 -4.72 -18.59
N ILE A 16 -13.20 -4.93 -17.47
CA ILE A 16 -12.18 -5.98 -17.35
C ILE A 16 -12.77 -7.36 -17.63
N PHE A 17 -14.00 -7.63 -17.17
CA PHE A 17 -14.70 -8.89 -17.43
C PHE A 17 -15.01 -9.09 -18.91
N ILE A 18 -15.53 -8.08 -19.61
CA ILE A 18 -15.83 -8.12 -21.05
C ILE A 18 -14.53 -8.30 -21.85
N PHE A 19 -13.49 -7.52 -21.54
CA PHE A 19 -12.17 -7.66 -22.16
C PHE A 19 -11.57 -9.05 -21.91
N SER A 20 -11.93 -9.72 -20.81
CA SER A 20 -11.46 -11.07 -20.51
C SER A 20 -12.17 -12.18 -21.29
N LYS A 21 -13.30 -11.89 -21.96
CA LYS A 21 -13.99 -12.86 -22.83
C LYS A 21 -13.30 -13.05 -24.17
N PHE A 22 -12.40 -12.16 -24.57
CA PHE A 22 -11.70 -12.25 -25.85
C PHE A 22 -10.42 -13.11 -25.70
N ASP A 23 -10.25 -14.15 -26.53
CA ASP A 23 -9.17 -15.14 -26.36
C ASP A 23 -7.77 -14.51 -26.38
N ARG A 24 -7.59 -13.45 -27.16
CA ARG A 24 -6.30 -12.74 -27.30
C ARG A 24 -5.91 -11.95 -26.06
N THR A 25 -6.88 -11.45 -25.28
CA THR A 25 -6.66 -10.62 -24.09
C THR A 25 -6.73 -11.40 -22.78
N ARG A 26 -7.10 -12.69 -22.84
CA ARG A 26 -7.18 -13.58 -21.67
C ARG A 26 -5.86 -13.66 -20.87
N LYS A 27 -4.73 -13.58 -21.57
CA LYS A 27 -3.37 -13.56 -20.96
C LYS A 27 -3.10 -12.30 -20.12
N PHE A 28 -3.76 -11.18 -20.44
CA PHE A 28 -3.59 -9.92 -19.72
C PHE A 28 -4.53 -9.77 -18.52
N ARG A 29 -5.46 -10.71 -18.32
CA ARG A 29 -6.43 -10.62 -17.22
C ARG A 29 -5.75 -10.50 -15.86
N ASN A 30 -4.80 -11.37 -15.55
CA ASN A 30 -4.13 -11.37 -14.24
C ASN A 30 -3.29 -10.09 -14.02
N PRO A 31 -2.43 -9.65 -14.98
CA PRO A 31 -1.73 -8.37 -14.86
C PRO A 31 -2.66 -7.16 -14.72
N LEU A 32 -3.73 -7.09 -15.52
CA LEU A 32 -4.68 -5.97 -15.45
C LEU A 32 -5.41 -5.93 -14.12
N LEU A 33 -5.85 -7.08 -13.62
CA LEU A 33 -6.47 -7.18 -12.30
C LEU A 33 -5.52 -6.77 -11.18
N LEU A 34 -4.23 -7.12 -11.28
CA LEU A 34 -3.22 -6.72 -10.30
C LEU A 34 -2.98 -5.21 -10.31
N VAL A 35 -2.81 -4.61 -11.50
CA VAL A 35 -2.63 -3.16 -11.64
C VAL A 35 -3.85 -2.42 -11.13
N PHE A 36 -5.05 -2.88 -11.52
CA PHE A 36 -6.30 -2.29 -11.09
C PHE A 36 -6.50 -2.40 -9.57
N SER A 37 -6.33 -3.59 -8.99
CA SER A 37 -6.49 -3.79 -7.54
C SER A 37 -5.49 -2.96 -6.74
N THR A 38 -4.24 -2.90 -7.20
CA THR A 38 -3.19 -2.05 -6.61
C THR A 38 -3.59 -0.58 -6.67
N GLY A 39 -4.02 -0.10 -7.84
CA GLY A 39 -4.44 1.29 -8.02
C GLY A 39 -5.65 1.69 -7.17
N VAL A 40 -6.63 0.78 -7.04
CA VAL A 40 -7.82 1.00 -6.21
C VAL A 40 -7.46 1.22 -4.73
N ILE A 41 -6.40 0.58 -4.21
CA ILE A 41 -5.95 0.81 -2.83
C ILE A 41 -5.57 2.29 -2.62
N PHE A 42 -4.87 2.90 -3.58
CA PHE A 42 -4.51 4.32 -3.52
C PHE A 42 -5.72 5.24 -3.73
N TRP A 43 -6.62 4.83 -4.62
CA TRP A 43 -7.78 5.64 -4.96
C TRP A 43 -8.79 5.75 -3.83
N LEU A 44 -8.99 4.66 -3.09
CA LEU A 44 -9.95 4.60 -1.98
C LEU A 44 -9.37 5.07 -0.65
N GLN A 45 -8.14 5.59 -0.61
CA GLN A 45 -7.59 6.15 0.62
C GLN A 45 -8.41 7.37 1.07
N PRO A 46 -8.69 7.51 2.37
CA PRO A 46 -9.17 8.76 2.90
C PRO A 46 -8.08 9.84 2.78
N ALA A 47 -8.49 11.09 2.57
CA ALA A 47 -7.57 12.21 2.70
C ALA A 47 -7.10 12.31 4.16
N LEU A 48 -5.78 12.31 4.38
CA LEU A 48 -5.18 12.38 5.70
C LEU A 48 -4.57 13.77 5.96
N PRO A 49 -4.61 14.25 7.21
CA PRO A 49 -4.07 15.57 7.58
C PRO A 49 -2.53 15.63 7.50
N ILE A 50 -1.86 14.48 7.61
CA ILE A 50 -0.41 14.37 7.46
C ILE A 50 -0.06 14.28 5.97
N ARG A 51 0.84 15.15 5.52
CA ARG A 51 1.17 15.30 4.09
C ARG A 51 1.77 14.03 3.49
N GLY A 52 1.11 13.51 2.46
CA GLY A 52 1.57 12.34 1.71
C GLY A 52 1.40 11.01 2.44
N LEU A 53 0.85 11.02 3.65
CA LEU A 53 0.61 9.79 4.41
C LEU A 53 -0.45 8.92 3.72
N ASP A 54 -1.42 9.53 3.06
CA ASP A 54 -2.40 8.89 2.19
C ASP A 54 -1.77 8.13 1.01
N PHE A 55 -0.55 8.49 0.60
CA PHE A 55 0.22 7.73 -0.38
C PHE A 55 1.12 6.67 0.29
N TRP A 56 1.76 7.00 1.41
CA TRP A 56 2.71 6.11 2.08
C TRP A 56 2.04 4.90 2.74
N LEU A 57 0.82 5.02 3.24
CA LEU A 57 0.11 3.91 3.87
C LEU A 57 -0.21 2.77 2.87
N PRO A 58 -0.81 3.02 1.68
CA PRO A 58 -0.91 2.02 0.62
C PRO A 58 0.42 1.34 0.27
N VAL A 59 1.50 2.13 0.16
CA VAL A 59 2.84 1.62 -0.15
C VAL A 59 3.32 0.66 0.95
N ALA A 60 3.15 1.02 2.22
CA ALA A 60 3.47 0.16 3.35
C ALA A 60 2.63 -1.13 3.37
N THR A 61 1.32 -1.03 3.05
CA THR A 61 0.45 -2.21 2.92
C THR A 61 0.95 -3.15 1.82
N LEU A 62 1.37 -2.64 0.65
CA LEU A 62 1.95 -3.46 -0.41
C LEU A 62 3.24 -4.14 0.02
N THR A 63 4.08 -3.47 0.82
CA THR A 63 5.27 -4.09 1.43
C THR A 63 4.88 -5.25 2.33
N LEU A 64 3.89 -5.03 3.22
CA LEU A 64 3.41 -6.07 4.15
C LEU A 64 2.80 -7.25 3.41
N VAL A 65 2.05 -7.02 2.33
CA VAL A 65 1.52 -8.08 1.46
C VAL A 65 2.66 -8.87 0.82
N GLY A 66 3.67 -8.19 0.28
CA GLY A 66 4.86 -8.84 -0.29
C GLY A 66 5.64 -9.67 0.74
N LEU A 67 5.83 -9.14 1.95
CA LEU A 67 6.47 -9.85 3.06
C LEU A 67 5.63 -11.04 3.51
N GLY A 68 4.31 -10.85 3.70
CA GLY A 68 3.39 -11.91 4.08
C GLY A 68 3.41 -13.06 3.08
N TRP A 69 3.28 -12.73 1.78
CA TRP A 69 3.40 -13.72 0.71
C TRP A 69 4.76 -14.42 0.74
N LEU A 70 5.85 -13.68 0.89
CA LEU A 70 7.19 -14.25 0.96
C LEU A 70 7.33 -15.19 2.16
N MET A 71 6.68 -14.90 3.28
CA MET A 71 6.73 -15.73 4.48
C MET A 71 5.88 -16.99 4.33
N THR A 72 4.66 -16.90 3.79
CA THR A 72 3.71 -18.01 3.77
C THR A 72 3.71 -18.84 2.49
N SER A 73 4.27 -18.33 1.39
CA SER A 73 4.35 -19.06 0.11
C SER A 73 5.25 -20.28 0.21
N LYS A 74 4.89 -21.34 -0.50
CA LYS A 74 5.73 -22.55 -0.59
C LYS A 74 6.95 -22.29 -1.49
N ALA A 75 8.01 -23.07 -1.32
CA ALA A 75 9.23 -22.89 -2.11
C ALA A 75 8.98 -23.08 -3.62
N GLU A 76 8.04 -23.95 -3.99
CA GLU A 76 7.67 -24.25 -5.38
C GLU A 76 6.92 -23.08 -6.05
N GLU A 77 6.22 -22.27 -5.27
CA GLU A 77 5.45 -21.11 -5.75
C GLU A 77 6.33 -19.85 -5.90
N ARG A 78 7.55 -19.86 -5.35
CA ARG A 78 8.50 -18.73 -5.38
C ARG A 78 9.32 -18.72 -6.65
N SER A 79 8.66 -18.76 -7.81
CA SER A 79 9.37 -18.64 -9.08
C SER A 79 9.99 -17.23 -9.18
N PRO A 80 11.32 -17.10 -9.35
CA PRO A 80 11.98 -15.79 -9.25
C PRO A 80 11.56 -14.86 -10.39
N ARG A 81 11.29 -15.43 -11.57
CA ARG A 81 10.87 -14.66 -12.76
C ARG A 81 9.45 -14.10 -12.60
N GLU A 82 8.48 -14.90 -12.18
CA GLU A 82 7.10 -14.42 -12.04
C GLU A 82 6.97 -13.48 -10.83
N SER A 83 7.73 -13.74 -9.76
CA SER A 83 7.84 -12.83 -8.62
C SER A 83 8.41 -11.47 -9.03
N LEU A 84 9.43 -11.45 -9.89
CA LEU A 84 10.01 -10.22 -10.42
C LEU A 84 9.02 -9.46 -11.33
N ILE A 85 8.29 -10.18 -12.20
CA ILE A 85 7.26 -9.57 -13.06
C ILE A 85 6.14 -8.97 -12.20
N THR A 86 5.64 -9.73 -11.22
CA THR A 86 4.57 -9.29 -10.31
C THR A 86 5.01 -8.09 -9.49
N GLY A 87 6.21 -8.15 -8.88
CA GLY A 87 6.79 -7.03 -8.15
C GLY A 87 7.03 -5.82 -9.05
N GLY A 88 7.50 -6.03 -10.28
CA GLY A 88 7.69 -5.00 -11.28
C GLY A 88 6.38 -4.32 -11.69
N LEU A 89 5.28 -5.06 -11.83
CA LEU A 89 3.95 -4.51 -12.09
C LEU A 89 3.44 -3.67 -10.92
N VAL A 90 3.62 -4.14 -9.68
CA VAL A 90 3.23 -3.38 -8.48
C VAL A 90 4.04 -2.09 -8.38
N VAL A 91 5.38 -2.18 -8.44
CA VAL A 91 6.29 -1.03 -8.41
C VAL A 91 5.99 -0.06 -9.55
N GLY A 92 5.81 -0.58 -10.76
CA GLY A 92 5.44 0.20 -11.94
C GLY A 92 4.11 0.94 -11.76
N THR A 93 3.11 0.29 -11.18
CA THR A 93 1.83 0.93 -10.85
C THR A 93 2.02 2.07 -9.86
N VAL A 94 2.80 1.87 -8.80
CA VAL A 94 3.10 2.93 -7.81
C VAL A 94 3.83 4.11 -8.46
N VAL A 95 4.80 3.84 -9.35
CA VAL A 95 5.53 4.88 -10.08
C VAL A 95 4.59 5.63 -11.04
N VAL A 96 3.73 4.94 -11.79
CA VAL A 96 2.73 5.59 -12.65
C VAL A 96 1.83 6.51 -11.84
N ILE A 97 1.34 6.06 -10.67
CA ILE A 97 0.55 6.90 -9.76
C ILE A 97 1.37 8.09 -9.27
N ALA A 98 2.64 7.91 -8.91
CA ALA A 98 3.52 9.00 -8.51
C ALA A 98 3.71 10.06 -9.61
N LEU A 99 3.82 9.62 -10.87
CA LEU A 99 3.99 10.50 -12.04
C LEU A 99 2.74 11.35 -12.32
N THR A 100 1.56 10.96 -11.83
CA THR A 100 0.34 11.79 -11.93
C THR A 100 0.51 13.18 -11.30
N ARG A 101 1.48 13.33 -10.38
CA ARG A 101 1.92 14.62 -9.83
C ARG A 101 2.31 15.61 -10.92
N TYR A 102 2.97 15.16 -11.99
CA TYR A 102 3.43 16.02 -13.08
C TYR A 102 2.34 16.33 -14.11
N LEU A 103 1.28 15.52 -14.13
CA LEU A 103 0.16 15.66 -15.05
C LEU A 103 -0.95 16.58 -14.50
N GLY A 104 -0.79 17.11 -13.28
CA GLY A 104 -1.80 17.94 -12.62
C GLY A 104 -3.06 17.18 -12.20
N MET A 105 -3.06 15.84 -12.22
CA MET A 105 -4.23 14.98 -11.92
C MET A 105 -4.50 14.82 -10.41
N THR A 106 -4.22 15.86 -9.63
CA THR A 106 -4.32 15.84 -8.17
C THR A 106 -5.80 15.81 -7.76
N GLY A 107 -6.19 14.85 -6.90
CA GLY A 107 -7.58 14.66 -6.48
C GLY A 107 -8.39 13.69 -7.34
N ILE A 108 -7.83 13.16 -8.44
CA ILE A 108 -8.49 12.14 -9.27
C ILE A 108 -8.08 10.73 -8.80
N ILE A 109 -6.77 10.46 -8.78
CA ILE A 109 -6.23 9.12 -8.49
C ILE A 109 -5.78 9.02 -7.02
N THR A 110 -5.18 10.06 -6.47
CA THR A 110 -4.85 10.15 -5.05
C THR A 110 -5.55 11.37 -4.44
N PRO A 111 -6.04 11.27 -3.19
CA PRO A 111 -6.72 12.38 -2.53
C PRO A 111 -5.84 13.62 -2.42
N SER A 112 -4.57 13.44 -2.05
CA SER A 112 -3.56 14.50 -2.00
C SER A 112 -2.57 14.39 -3.15
N ARG A 113 -1.77 15.46 -3.35
CA ARG A 113 -0.68 15.45 -4.31
C ARG A 113 0.35 14.37 -3.93
N PRO A 114 0.69 13.41 -4.81
CA PRO A 114 1.69 12.39 -4.50
C PRO A 114 3.01 13.02 -4.04
N PRO A 115 3.79 12.40 -3.14
CA PRO A 115 5.10 12.91 -2.70
C PRO A 115 6.09 13.15 -3.87
N GLN A 116 7.23 13.79 -3.58
CA GLN A 116 8.28 13.94 -4.59
C GLN A 116 8.69 12.57 -5.14
N THR A 117 8.78 12.45 -6.46
CA THR A 117 9.06 11.17 -7.15
C THR A 117 10.41 10.58 -6.75
N LEU A 118 11.42 11.41 -6.50
CA LEU A 118 12.72 10.96 -6.01
C LEU A 118 12.60 10.26 -4.64
N ASN A 119 11.79 10.82 -3.72
CA ASN A 119 11.53 10.18 -2.42
C ASN A 119 10.80 8.84 -2.59
N ILE A 120 9.85 8.77 -3.51
CA ILE A 120 9.11 7.54 -3.82
C ILE A 120 10.06 6.48 -4.38
N LEU A 121 10.95 6.84 -5.30
CA LEU A 121 11.96 5.92 -5.85
C LEU A 121 12.92 5.40 -4.77
N MET A 122 13.37 6.27 -3.85
CA MET A 122 14.21 5.86 -2.72
C MET A 122 13.48 4.86 -1.82
N VAL A 123 12.22 5.12 -1.45
CA VAL A 123 11.45 4.20 -0.61
C VAL A 123 11.15 2.89 -1.32
N LEU A 124 10.79 2.92 -2.61
CA LEU A 124 10.60 1.71 -3.41
C LEU A 124 11.90 0.89 -3.50
N MET A 125 13.06 1.54 -3.64
CA MET A 125 14.36 0.87 -3.59
C MET A 125 14.59 0.18 -2.25
N VAL A 126 14.32 0.87 -1.13
CA VAL A 126 14.42 0.28 0.22
C VAL A 126 13.47 -0.89 0.38
N MET A 127 12.22 -0.79 -0.08
CA MET A 127 11.26 -1.89 -0.04
C MET A 127 11.72 -3.11 -0.84
N CYS A 128 12.18 -2.88 -2.07
CA CYS A 128 12.73 -3.95 -2.90
C CYS A 128 13.95 -4.60 -2.25
N ALA A 129 14.83 -3.81 -1.63
CA ALA A 129 15.98 -4.31 -0.89
C ALA A 129 15.55 -5.15 0.32
N ILE A 130 14.57 -4.69 1.10
CA ILE A 130 14.02 -5.46 2.24
C ILE A 130 13.46 -6.80 1.75
N LEU A 131 12.59 -6.79 0.73
CA LEU A 131 12.00 -8.02 0.18
C LEU A 131 13.07 -8.97 -0.36
N PHE A 132 14.08 -8.45 -1.05
CA PHE A 132 15.19 -9.24 -1.58
C PHE A 132 16.05 -9.86 -0.47
N LEU A 133 16.40 -9.08 0.56
CA LEU A 133 17.17 -9.56 1.70
C LEU A 133 16.38 -10.60 2.50
N SER A 134 15.07 -10.39 2.70
CA SER A 134 14.17 -11.36 3.30
C SER A 134 14.14 -12.64 2.47
N TYR A 135 14.02 -12.56 1.14
CA TYR A 135 14.00 -13.72 0.25
C TYR A 135 15.28 -14.54 0.37
N LYS A 136 16.44 -13.87 0.48
CA LYS A 136 17.73 -14.53 0.70
C LYS A 136 17.80 -15.24 2.06
N HIS A 137 17.31 -14.62 3.13
CA HIS A 137 17.33 -15.19 4.48
C HIS A 137 16.32 -16.34 4.66
N MET A 138 15.22 -16.36 3.90
CA MET A 138 14.20 -17.41 3.95
C MET A 138 14.62 -18.75 3.36
N LYS A 139 15.84 -18.86 2.80
CA LYS A 139 16.39 -20.15 2.35
C LYS A 139 16.80 -21.06 3.53
N GLY A 140 16.91 -20.52 4.76
CA GLY A 140 17.20 -21.30 5.96
C GLY A 140 15.95 -21.93 6.59
N LYS A 141 16.08 -23.12 7.17
CA LYS A 141 15.00 -23.84 7.88
C LYS A 141 14.74 -23.30 9.31
N THR A 142 14.81 -21.99 9.52
CA THR A 142 14.65 -21.41 10.86
C THR A 142 13.24 -20.84 11.07
N ALA A 143 12.71 -20.95 12.29
CA ALA A 143 11.41 -20.39 12.65
C ALA A 143 11.45 -18.86 12.86
N PHE A 144 12.66 -18.28 12.98
CA PHE A 144 12.90 -16.88 13.29
C PHE A 144 12.10 -15.87 12.43
N PRO A 145 12.08 -15.96 11.08
CA PRO A 145 11.37 -14.95 10.29
C PRO A 145 9.86 -14.95 10.54
N TYR A 146 9.25 -16.10 10.84
CA TYR A 146 7.83 -16.21 11.19
C TYR A 146 7.51 -15.51 12.50
N VAL A 147 8.34 -15.74 13.53
CA VAL A 147 8.21 -15.08 14.84
C VAL A 147 8.40 -13.57 14.69
N ALA A 148 9.42 -13.14 13.94
CA ALA A 148 9.69 -11.73 13.69
C ALA A 148 8.52 -11.04 12.97
N GLY A 149 7.99 -11.64 11.90
CA GLY A 149 6.85 -11.06 11.18
C GLY A 149 5.57 -11.01 12.00
N LEU A 150 5.29 -12.05 12.80
CA LEU A 150 4.16 -12.04 13.73
C LEU A 150 4.33 -10.93 14.77
N PHE A 151 5.51 -10.79 15.35
CA PHE A 151 5.81 -9.74 16.33
C PHE A 151 5.65 -8.34 15.73
N ILE A 152 6.17 -8.11 14.52
CA ILE A 152 6.00 -6.83 13.79
C ILE A 152 4.52 -6.52 13.58
N LEU A 153 3.73 -7.51 13.15
CA LEU A 153 2.30 -7.33 12.91
C LEU A 153 1.55 -7.02 14.21
N LEU A 154 1.90 -7.67 15.32
CA LEU A 154 1.35 -7.37 16.64
C LEU A 154 1.70 -5.97 17.11
N VAL A 155 2.94 -5.51 16.91
CA VAL A 155 3.37 -4.15 17.25
C VAL A 155 2.62 -3.11 16.43
N ILE A 156 2.50 -3.30 15.11
CA ILE A 156 1.70 -2.43 14.23
C ILE A 156 0.25 -2.40 14.70
N PHE A 157 -0.34 -3.56 14.98
CA PHE A 157 -1.71 -3.66 15.46
C PHE A 157 -1.92 -2.93 16.79
N ALA A 158 -1.02 -3.13 17.77
CA ALA A 158 -1.08 -2.45 19.05
C ALA A 158 -0.96 -0.92 18.89
N ALA A 159 -0.04 -0.45 18.05
CA ALA A 159 0.15 0.97 17.78
C ALA A 159 -1.08 1.63 17.13
N LEU A 160 -1.82 0.89 16.29
CA LEU A 160 -3.02 1.41 15.64
C LEU A 160 -4.28 1.29 16.50
N LYS A 161 -4.31 0.38 17.49
CA LYS A 161 -5.48 0.20 18.36
C LYS A 161 -5.43 1.01 19.64
N LEU A 162 -4.25 1.37 20.13
CA LEU A 162 -4.08 2.14 21.35
C LEU A 162 -3.97 3.64 21.03
N PRO A 163 -4.90 4.50 21.51
CA PRO A 163 -4.94 5.90 21.13
C PRO A 163 -3.67 6.67 21.52
N VAL A 164 -3.09 6.36 22.68
CA VAL A 164 -1.84 6.97 23.17
C VAL A 164 -0.67 6.66 22.23
N LEU A 165 -0.57 5.42 21.72
CA LEU A 165 0.49 5.04 20.79
C LEU A 165 0.27 5.66 19.41
N ALA A 166 -0.98 5.77 18.96
CA ALA A 166 -1.32 6.41 17.70
C ALA A 166 -0.99 7.92 17.72
N GLU A 167 -1.24 8.61 18.83
CA GLU A 167 -0.89 10.02 18.99
C GLU A 167 0.63 10.23 18.95
N TRP A 168 1.39 9.42 19.69
CA TRP A 168 2.85 9.47 19.65
C TRP A 168 3.40 9.19 18.24
N LEU A 169 2.84 8.20 17.53
CA LEU A 169 3.21 7.92 16.15
C LEU A 169 2.88 9.09 15.23
N SER A 170 1.75 9.78 15.45
CA SER A 170 1.39 10.99 14.72
C SER A 170 2.38 12.12 14.96
N GLU A 171 2.83 12.36 16.21
CA GLU A 171 3.85 13.36 16.53
C GLU A 171 5.17 13.10 15.78
N VAL A 172 5.61 11.84 15.76
CA VAL A 172 6.84 11.43 15.06
C VAL A 172 6.69 11.66 13.56
N LEU A 173 5.58 11.23 12.95
CA LEU A 173 5.32 11.38 11.52
C LEU A 173 5.17 12.85 11.11
N ARG A 174 4.50 13.67 11.93
CA ARG A 174 4.40 15.13 11.73
C ARG A 174 5.76 15.80 11.86
N GLY A 175 6.56 15.38 12.84
CA GLY A 175 7.95 15.84 13.01
C GLY A 175 8.82 15.55 11.78
N MET A 176 8.74 14.33 11.23
CA MET A 176 9.43 13.95 9.99
C MET A 176 8.91 14.73 8.76
N SER A 177 7.61 15.03 8.74
CA SER A 177 6.95 15.80 7.67
C SER A 177 7.11 17.32 7.81
N ARG A 178 7.88 17.78 8.82
CA ARG A 178 8.05 19.20 9.18
C ARG A 178 6.71 19.93 9.43
N GLN A 179 5.71 19.21 9.93
CA GLN A 179 4.42 19.76 10.39
C GLN A 179 4.47 20.00 11.90
N SER A 180 3.61 20.88 12.42
CA SER A 180 3.54 21.16 13.86
C SER A 180 3.13 19.91 14.64
N ARG A 181 3.88 19.65 15.72
CA ARG A 181 3.65 18.50 16.63
C ARG A 181 2.48 18.75 17.59
N GLU A 182 2.18 20.01 17.89
CA GLU A 182 1.08 20.43 18.78
C GLU A 182 -0.32 20.06 18.27
N LEU A 183 -0.44 19.76 16.97
CA LEU A 183 -1.70 19.37 16.34
C LEU A 183 -1.81 17.83 16.18
N ALA A 184 -0.87 17.05 16.73
CA ALA A 184 -0.87 15.61 16.63
C ALA A 184 -2.13 15.03 17.29
N SER A 185 -2.74 14.07 16.61
CA SER A 185 -3.91 13.37 17.12
C SER A 185 -3.88 11.91 16.68
N ALA A 186 -4.42 11.02 17.52
CA ALA A 186 -4.72 9.64 17.14
C ALA A 186 -5.63 9.56 15.89
N LEU A 187 -6.43 10.60 15.63
CA LEU A 187 -7.29 10.70 14.45
C LEU A 187 -6.55 10.98 13.14
N ASP A 188 -5.25 11.28 13.18
CA ASP A 188 -4.43 11.49 11.98
C ASP A 188 -4.09 10.19 11.27
N LEU A 189 -4.10 9.07 12.01
CA LEU A 189 -3.77 7.73 11.53
C LEU A 189 -5.05 6.92 11.29
N ARG A 190 -5.90 7.38 10.36
CA ARG A 190 -7.12 6.67 9.92
C ARG A 190 -6.81 5.53 8.95
N TRP A 191 -5.79 4.73 9.24
CA TRP A 191 -5.37 3.61 8.39
C TRP A 191 -6.36 2.44 8.45
N LEU A 192 -6.94 2.16 9.63
CA LEU A 192 -7.80 0.98 9.89
C LEU A 192 -8.97 1.22 10.87
N VAL A 193 -9.18 2.47 11.32
CA VAL A 193 -10.25 2.80 12.27
C VAL A 193 -11.46 3.31 11.49
N SER A 194 -12.56 2.55 11.51
CA SER A 194 -13.87 3.12 11.18
C SER A 194 -14.15 4.25 12.16
N ALA A 195 -14.61 5.39 11.62
CA ALA A 195 -14.96 6.55 12.42
C ALA A 195 -16.07 6.19 13.42
N THR A 196 -15.72 5.79 14.63
CA THR A 196 -16.59 6.02 15.79
C THR A 196 -16.22 7.40 16.30
N SER A 197 -17.03 8.39 15.94
CA SER A 197 -17.01 9.72 16.54
C SER A 197 -17.07 9.62 18.07
N PRO A 198 -16.23 10.36 18.81
CA PRO A 198 -16.49 10.62 20.22
C PRO A 198 -17.51 11.76 20.26
N PHE A 199 -18.78 11.43 20.06
CA PHE A 199 -19.89 12.25 20.55
C PHE A 199 -20.79 11.33 21.36
N ALA A 200 -20.46 11.27 22.65
CA ALA A 200 -21.41 11.20 23.75
C ALA A 200 -20.86 12.12 24.83
#